data_AF-A0A7C0UR21-F1
#
_entry.id   AF-A0A7C0UR21-F1
#
_cell.length_a   1.000
_cell.length_b   1.000
_cell.length_c   1.000
_cell.angle_alpha   90.00
_cell.angle_beta   90.00
_cell.angle_gamma   90.00
#
_symmetry.space_group_name_H-M   'P 1'
#
loop_
_entity.id
_entity.type
_entity.pdbx_description
1 polymer ?
#
loop_
_entity_poly.entity_id
_entity_poly.type
_entity_poly.pdbx_seq_one_letter_code
_entity_poly.pdbx_strand_id
1 'polypeptide(L)'
;MEDVDISIEKWREIYKAEVKSKKKHRKEVKLTPENYFDSVRPFFMKISPEDKEYVRTFRMISYGMLRYSPSLRTLILRGAGYNLAWRLVETGEIKSIDDLPKVFLNQKIGLLDIIDESFSRMKVNIYECISCYQAPPIGRTLCD
;
A
#
# COMPACT_ATOMS: atom_id res chain seq x y z
N MET A 1 -4.00 17.19 8.50
CA MET A 1 -5.07 16.73 7.58
C MET A 1 -4.94 17.44 6.24
N GLU A 2 -4.81 18.77 6.23
CA GLU A 2 -4.65 19.56 4.99
C GLU A 2 -3.55 19.06 4.03
N ASP A 3 -2.37 18.67 4.53
CA ASP A 3 -1.29 18.09 3.69
C ASP A 3 -1.62 16.68 3.15
N VAL A 4 -2.43 15.90 3.87
CA VAL A 4 -2.89 14.57 3.43
C VAL A 4 -3.89 14.72 2.28
N ASP A 5 -4.85 15.63 2.42
CA ASP A 5 -5.88 15.87 1.40
C ASP A 5 -5.28 16.40 0.10
N ILE A 6 -4.31 17.32 0.20
CA ILE A 6 -3.53 17.82 -0.95
C ILE A 6 -2.77 16.66 -1.63
N SER A 7 -2.14 15.78 -0.84
CA SER A 7 -1.42 14.63 -1.37
C SER A 7 -2.36 13.64 -2.07
N ILE A 8 -3.51 13.33 -1.48
CA ILE A 8 -4.52 12.45 -2.06
C ILE A 8 -5.05 13.03 -3.38
N GLU A 9 -5.36 14.33 -3.44
CA GLU A 9 -5.88 14.93 -4.68
C GLU A 9 -4.84 14.90 -5.80
N LYS A 10 -3.58 15.19 -5.48
CA LYS A 10 -2.47 15.02 -6.42
C LYS A 10 -2.37 13.58 -6.94
N TRP A 11 -2.51 12.59 -6.06
CA TRP A 11 -2.50 11.19 -6.44
C TRP A 11 -3.71 10.79 -7.29
N ARG A 12 -4.89 11.35 -7.01
CA ARG A 12 -6.10 11.17 -7.83
C ARG A 12 -5.93 11.73 -9.23
N GLU A 13 -5.30 12.89 -9.39
CA GLU A 13 -4.97 13.45 -10.71
C GLU A 13 -4.06 12.52 -11.52
N ILE A 14 -2.99 12.01 -10.88
CA ILE A 14 -2.08 11.03 -11.49
C ILE A 14 -2.86 9.78 -11.90
N TYR A 15 -3.65 9.21 -11.00
CA TYR A 15 -4.48 8.03 -11.29
C TYR A 15 -5.42 8.26 -12.48
N LYS A 16 -6.16 9.37 -12.50
CA LYS A 16 -7.05 9.74 -13.60
C LYS A 16 -6.29 9.85 -14.93
N ALA A 17 -5.10 10.44 -14.92
CA ALA A 17 -4.25 10.56 -16.10
C ALA A 17 -3.75 9.18 -16.59
N GLU A 18 -3.32 8.31 -15.68
CA GLU A 18 -2.86 6.95 -16.01
C GLU A 18 -3.99 6.11 -16.62
N VAL A 19 -5.18 6.13 -16.03
CA VAL A 19 -6.38 5.44 -16.55
C VAL A 19 -6.74 5.94 -17.95
N LYS A 20 -6.77 7.27 -18.16
CA LYS A 20 -7.05 7.87 -19.48
C LYS A 20 -6.00 7.49 -20.53
N SER A 21 -4.73 7.40 -20.14
CA SER A 21 -3.62 7.13 -21.05
C SER A 21 -3.67 5.73 -21.69
N LYS A 22 -4.47 4.80 -21.15
CA LYS A 22 -4.54 3.38 -21.56
C LYS A 22 -3.14 2.76 -21.79
N LYS A 23 -2.11 3.21 -21.06
CA LYS A 23 -0.74 2.69 -21.21
C LYS A 23 -0.81 1.17 -21.07
N LYS A 24 -0.57 0.47 -22.19
CA LYS A 24 -0.57 -1.00 -22.28
C LYS A 24 0.29 -1.59 -21.17
N HIS A 25 -0.07 -2.80 -20.74
CA HIS A 25 0.70 -3.64 -19.82
C HIS A 25 2.19 -3.38 -19.97
N ARG A 26 2.77 -2.72 -18.97
CA ARG A 26 4.22 -2.52 -18.92
C ARG A 26 4.85 -3.90 -18.94
N LYS A 27 5.91 -4.08 -19.73
CA LYS A 27 6.61 -5.37 -19.84
C LYS A 27 6.97 -5.85 -18.44
N GLU A 28 6.56 -7.06 -18.11
CA GLU A 28 6.86 -7.66 -16.82
C GLU A 28 8.37 -7.80 -16.66
N VAL A 29 8.86 -7.43 -15.48
CA VAL A 29 10.25 -7.60 -15.10
C VAL A 29 10.35 -8.44 -13.84
N LYS A 30 11.49 -9.09 -13.68
CA LYS A 30 11.78 -9.87 -12.47
C LYS A 30 11.92 -8.92 -11.28
N LEU A 31 11.24 -9.24 -10.18
CA LEU A 31 11.47 -8.56 -8.90
C LEU A 31 12.86 -8.94 -8.37
N THR A 32 13.69 -7.94 -8.09
CA THR A 32 15.01 -8.11 -7.49
C THR A 32 15.15 -7.19 -6.28
N PRO A 33 16.08 -7.47 -5.35
CA PRO A 33 16.36 -6.57 -4.22
C PRO A 33 16.58 -5.11 -4.65
N GLU A 34 17.34 -4.91 -5.72
CA GLU A 34 17.78 -3.59 -6.21
C GLU A 34 16.61 -2.76 -6.74
N ASN A 35 15.59 -3.39 -7.32
CA ASN A 35 14.42 -2.71 -7.87
C ASN A 35 13.21 -2.71 -6.93
N TYR A 36 13.34 -3.27 -5.73
CA TYR A 36 12.22 -3.44 -4.80
C TYR A 36 12.46 -2.81 -3.42
N PHE A 37 13.64 -2.98 -2.82
CA PHE A 37 13.88 -2.61 -1.42
C PHE A 37 13.92 -1.11 -1.20
N ASP A 38 14.52 -0.38 -2.15
CA ASP A 38 14.71 1.06 -2.06
C ASP A 38 13.50 1.77 -2.65
N SER A 39 12.57 2.13 -1.77
CA SER A 39 11.40 2.94 -2.09
C SER A 39 11.43 4.22 -1.29
N VAL A 40 11.19 5.35 -1.97
CA VAL A 40 11.15 6.68 -1.35
C VAL A 40 9.73 7.19 -1.48
N ARG A 41 8.97 7.14 -0.37
CA ARG A 41 7.58 7.59 -0.29
C ARG A 41 7.53 9.09 0.03
N PRO A 42 7.29 9.98 -0.96
CA PRO A 42 7.50 11.41 -0.78
C PRO A 42 6.66 12.03 0.34
N PHE A 43 5.43 11.56 0.55
CA PHE A 43 4.60 12.04 1.65
C PHE A 43 5.14 11.53 3.00
N PHE A 44 5.38 10.23 3.12
CA PHE A 44 5.81 9.63 4.39
C PHE A 44 7.20 10.09 4.83
N MET A 45 8.14 10.30 3.91
CA MET A 45 9.47 10.85 4.20
C MET A 45 9.43 12.27 4.80
N LYS A 46 8.40 13.07 4.47
CA LYS A 46 8.24 14.41 5.05
C LYS A 46 7.79 14.36 6.51
N ILE A 47 6.90 13.41 6.84
CA ILE A 47 6.31 13.30 8.17
C ILE A 47 7.08 12.33 9.08
N SER A 48 7.92 11.46 8.51
CA SER A 48 8.79 10.54 9.23
C SER A 48 10.08 10.29 8.41
N PRO A 49 11.21 10.87 8.81
CA PRO A 49 12.49 10.68 8.14
C PRO A 49 12.94 9.21 8.05
N GLU A 50 12.54 8.39 9.02
CA GLU A 50 12.89 6.96 9.13
C GLU A 50 12.02 6.04 8.25
N ASP A 51 11.11 6.63 7.45
CA ASP A 51 10.21 5.86 6.60
C ASP A 51 10.96 4.95 5.64
N LYS A 52 12.11 5.41 5.13
CA LYS A 52 12.93 4.64 4.20
C LYS A 52 13.40 3.32 4.81
N GLU A 53 13.94 3.34 6.03
CA GLU A 53 14.41 2.16 6.76
C GLU A 53 13.25 1.24 7.13
N TYR A 54 12.11 1.82 7.52
CA TYR A 54 10.88 1.10 7.82
C TYR A 54 10.37 0.31 6.60
N VAL A 55 10.20 0.97 5.46
CA VAL A 55 9.74 0.32 4.22
C VAL A 55 10.76 -0.71 3.73
N ARG A 56 12.06 -0.37 3.75
CA ARG A 56 13.13 -1.28 3.33
C ARG A 56 13.09 -2.58 4.14
N THR A 57 12.97 -2.47 5.46
CA THR A 57 12.91 -3.63 6.36
C THR A 57 11.70 -4.50 6.07
N PHE A 58 10.51 -3.90 5.94
CA PHE A 58 9.29 -4.63 5.58
C PHE A 58 9.44 -5.36 4.24
N ARG A 59 9.98 -4.69 3.22
CA ARG A 59 10.16 -5.27 1.88
C ARG A 59 11.19 -6.37 1.85
N MET A 60 12.26 -6.29 2.65
CA MET A 60 13.23 -7.37 2.80
C MET A 60 12.59 -8.65 3.33
N ILE A 61 11.77 -8.54 4.39
CA ILE A 61 11.04 -9.67 4.98
C ILE A 61 10.04 -10.22 3.96
N SER A 62 9.22 -9.34 3.39
CA SER A 62 8.19 -9.68 2.39
C SER A 62 8.79 -10.35 1.15
N TYR A 63 9.97 -9.91 0.70
CA TYR A 63 10.70 -10.52 -0.40
C TYR A 63 11.28 -11.88 -0.01
N GLY A 64 11.85 -12.02 1.19
CA GLY A 64 12.31 -13.31 1.71
C GLY A 64 11.20 -14.35 1.70
N MET A 65 10.01 -13.98 2.19
CA MET A 65 8.82 -14.83 2.14
C MET A 65 8.41 -15.17 0.69
N LEU A 66 8.45 -14.18 -0.22
CA LEU A 66 8.11 -14.37 -1.63
C LEU A 66 9.06 -15.36 -2.31
N ARG A 67 10.36 -15.29 -1.99
CA ARG A 67 11.40 -16.17 -2.51
C ARG A 67 11.29 -17.59 -1.96
N TYR A 68 10.85 -17.72 -0.71
CA TYR A 68 10.62 -19.02 -0.09
C TYR A 68 9.37 -19.71 -0.65
N SER A 69 8.21 -19.04 -0.59
CA SER A 69 6.97 -19.55 -1.15
C SER A 69 5.97 -18.41 -1.37
N PRO A 70 5.63 -18.09 -2.64
CA PRO A 70 4.67 -17.04 -2.92
C PRO A 70 3.28 -17.29 -2.34
N SER A 71 2.82 -18.54 -2.35
CA SER A 71 1.51 -18.91 -1.79
C SER A 71 1.49 -18.77 -0.28
N LEU A 72 2.57 -19.17 0.40
CA LEU A 72 2.69 -19.01 1.85
C LEU A 72 2.72 -17.55 2.24
N ARG A 73 3.44 -16.71 1.48
CA ARG A 73 3.45 -15.26 1.69
C ARG A 73 2.04 -14.68 1.62
N THR A 74 1.27 -15.00 0.58
CA THR A 74 -0.12 -14.53 0.45
C THR A 74 -0.97 -14.98 1.63
N LEU A 75 -0.85 -16.25 2.07
CA LEU A 75 -1.61 -16.77 3.21
C LEU A 75 -1.27 -16.02 4.51
N ILE A 76 0.02 -15.85 4.80
CA ILE A 76 0.48 -15.18 6.02
C ILE A 76 0.09 -13.71 6.02
N LEU A 77 0.30 -12.98 4.92
CA LEU A 77 -0.02 -11.55 4.87
C LEU A 77 -1.53 -11.29 4.96
N ARG A 78 -2.37 -12.13 4.34
CA ARG A 78 -3.84 -12.05 4.50
C ARG A 78 -4.27 -12.31 5.93
N GLY A 79 -3.75 -13.37 6.55
CA GLY A 79 -4.04 -13.69 7.95
C GLY A 79 -3.57 -12.58 8.90
N ALA A 80 -2.37 -12.04 8.67
CA ALA A 80 -1.84 -10.92 9.44
C ALA A 80 -2.69 -9.66 9.28
N GLY A 81 -3.12 -9.32 8.06
CA GLY A 81 -4.01 -8.19 7.80
C GLY A 81 -5.36 -8.34 8.48
N TYR A 82 -5.97 -9.53 8.41
CA TYR A 82 -7.23 -9.83 9.09
C TYR A 82 -7.11 -9.68 10.62
N ASN A 83 -6.08 -10.30 11.21
CA ASN A 83 -5.86 -10.24 12.66
C ASN A 83 -5.52 -8.82 13.14
N LEU A 84 -4.75 -8.05 12.36
CA LEU A 84 -4.46 -6.65 12.65
C LEU A 84 -5.74 -5.81 12.62
N ALA A 85 -6.56 -5.96 11.59
CA ALA A 85 -7.83 -5.25 11.49
C ALA A 85 -8.76 -5.60 12.66
N TRP A 86 -8.88 -6.89 12.99
CA TRP A 86 -9.64 -7.35 14.15
C TRP A 86 -9.16 -6.69 15.44
N ARG A 87 -7.85 -6.68 15.66
CA ARG A 87 -7.25 -6.06 16.85
C ARG A 87 -7.58 -4.57 16.93
N LEU A 88 -7.47 -3.84 15.83
CA LEU A 88 -7.75 -2.41 15.76
C LEU A 88 -9.24 -2.07 15.97
N VAL A 89 -10.14 -3.01 15.65
CA VAL A 89 -11.55 -2.89 16.01
C VAL A 89 -11.75 -3.11 17.51
N GLU A 90 -11.13 -4.16 18.08
CA GLU A 90 -11.22 -4.46 19.51
C GLU A 90 -10.73 -3.30 20.40
N THR A 91 -9.64 -2.65 19.99
CA THR A 91 -9.03 -1.54 20.75
C THR A 91 -9.68 -0.19 20.45
N GLY A 92 -10.62 -0.13 19.48
CA GLY A 92 -11.45 1.02 19.18
C GLY A 92 -10.81 2.06 18.24
N GLU A 93 -9.68 1.74 17.61
CA GLU A 93 -9.04 2.56 16.56
C GLU A 93 -9.85 2.54 15.26
N ILE A 94 -10.59 1.46 14.99
CA ILE A 94 -11.54 1.35 13.87
C ILE A 94 -12.94 1.17 14.45
N LYS A 95 -13.80 2.17 14.29
CA LYS A 95 -15.22 2.13 14.67
C LYS A 95 -16.13 2.19 13.46
N SER A 96 -15.69 2.88 12.41
CA SER A 96 -16.35 2.90 11.11
C SER A 96 -15.34 2.85 9.96
N ILE A 97 -15.85 2.75 8.74
CA ILE A 97 -15.05 2.77 7.51
C ILE A 97 -14.30 4.11 7.36
N ASP A 98 -14.86 5.20 7.89
CA ASP A 98 -14.24 6.53 7.87
C ASP A 98 -12.94 6.61 8.68
N ASP A 99 -12.71 5.66 9.60
CA ASP A 99 -11.47 5.60 10.38
C ASP A 99 -10.30 5.00 9.59
N LEU A 100 -10.58 4.24 8.52
CA LEU A 100 -9.57 3.50 7.78
C LEU A 100 -8.46 4.41 7.20
N PRO A 101 -8.74 5.57 6.58
CA PRO A 101 -7.69 6.45 6.09
C PRO A 101 -6.71 6.90 7.18
N LYS A 102 -7.24 7.26 8.35
CA LYS A 102 -6.43 7.67 9.50
C LYS A 102 -5.59 6.52 10.04
N VAL A 103 -6.16 5.32 10.13
CA VAL A 103 -5.45 4.12 10.58
C VAL A 103 -4.32 3.75 9.62
N PHE A 104 -4.59 3.74 8.31
CA PHE A 104 -3.58 3.44 7.29
C PHE A 104 -2.42 4.45 7.32
N LEU A 105 -2.75 5.74 7.51
CA LEU A 105 -1.76 6.80 7.66
C LEU A 105 -0.91 6.62 8.92
N ASN A 106 -1.54 6.42 10.08
CA ASN A 106 -0.86 6.30 11.37
C ASN A 106 0.06 5.08 11.43
N GLN A 107 -0.36 3.96 10.83
CA GLN A 107 0.45 2.73 10.73
C GLN A 107 1.46 2.78 9.58
N LYS A 108 1.54 3.90 8.83
CA LYS A 108 2.42 4.09 7.67
C LYS A 108 2.24 3.01 6.58
N ILE A 109 1.04 2.44 6.45
CA ILE A 109 0.72 1.42 5.46
C ILE A 109 0.64 2.06 4.06
N GLY A 110 0.03 3.24 3.98
CA GLY A 110 -0.17 3.99 2.74
C GLY A 110 -1.23 5.08 2.91
N LEU A 111 -1.47 5.85 1.86
CA LEU A 111 -2.55 6.82 1.80
C LEU A 111 -3.77 6.14 1.19
N LEU A 112 -4.72 5.75 2.05
CA LEU A 112 -5.95 5.10 1.63
C LEU A 112 -6.95 6.14 1.13
N ASP A 113 -7.48 5.90 -0.06
CA ASP A 113 -8.47 6.73 -0.73
C ASP A 113 -9.66 5.84 -1.13
N ILE A 114 -10.80 6.05 -0.47
CA ILE A 114 -12.04 5.32 -0.73
C ILE A 114 -12.73 5.99 -1.93
N ILE A 115 -12.76 5.29 -3.06
CA ILE A 115 -13.24 5.82 -4.35
C ILE A 115 -14.74 5.62 -4.52
N ASP A 116 -15.22 4.45 -4.14
CA ASP A 116 -16.61 4.04 -4.27
C ASP A 116 -16.93 3.02 -3.18
N GLU A 117 -18.12 3.11 -2.60
CA GLU A 117 -18.58 2.23 -1.54
C GLU A 117 -20.05 1.90 -1.75
N SER A 118 -20.37 0.62 -1.63
CA SER A 118 -21.71 0.06 -1.65
C SER A 118 -21.83 -1.01 -0.59
N PHE A 119 -23.06 -1.48 -0.32
CA PHE A 119 -23.34 -2.46 0.73
C PHE A 119 -22.46 -3.73 0.70
N SER A 120 -22.01 -4.18 -0.49
CA SER A 120 -21.20 -5.41 -0.63
C SER A 120 -19.85 -5.21 -1.33
N ARG A 121 -19.53 -3.99 -1.77
CA ARG A 121 -18.31 -3.72 -2.53
C ARG A 121 -17.75 -2.37 -2.18
N MET A 122 -16.44 -2.31 -2.06
CA MET A 122 -15.68 -1.10 -1.86
C MET A 122 -14.54 -1.07 -2.88
N LYS A 123 -14.36 0.09 -3.53
CA LYS A 123 -13.23 0.36 -4.40
C LYS A 123 -12.32 1.35 -3.69
N VAL A 124 -11.08 0.95 -3.49
CA VAL A 124 -10.08 1.77 -2.82
C VAL A 124 -8.84 1.92 -3.69
N ASN A 125 -8.17 3.05 -3.53
CA ASN A 125 -6.80 3.24 -3.94
C ASN A 125 -5.92 3.31 -2.68
N ILE A 126 -4.69 2.80 -2.78
CA ILE A 126 -3.68 2.95 -1.73
C ILE A 126 -2.44 3.56 -2.38
N TYR A 127 -2.27 4.87 -2.20
CA TYR A 127 -1.09 5.57 -2.70
C TYR A 127 0.06 5.42 -1.73
N GLU A 128 1.29 5.49 -2.23
CA GLU A 128 2.50 5.32 -1.40
C GLU A 128 2.43 4.06 -0.51
N CYS A 129 1.84 2.98 -1.04
CA CYS A 129 1.70 1.70 -0.36
C CYS A 129 3.08 1.13 0.01
N ILE A 130 3.22 0.71 1.27
CA ILE A 130 4.43 0.09 1.80
C ILE A 130 4.89 -1.10 0.95
N SER A 131 3.95 -1.90 0.43
CA SER A 131 4.24 -3.13 -0.31
C SER A 131 4.58 -2.92 -1.79
N CYS A 132 4.01 -1.93 -2.47
CA CYS A 132 4.07 -1.87 -3.94
C CYS A 132 4.43 -0.51 -4.54
N TYR A 133 4.55 0.56 -3.74
CA TYR A 133 4.96 1.86 -4.27
C TYR A 133 6.33 1.78 -4.95
N GLN A 134 6.47 2.38 -6.14
CA GLN A 134 7.68 2.30 -6.99
C GLN A 134 8.11 0.88 -7.39
N ALA A 135 7.36 -0.16 -7.03
CA ALA A 135 7.68 -1.51 -7.47
C ALA A 135 7.44 -1.62 -8.99
N PRO A 136 8.28 -2.38 -9.70
CA PRO A 136 8.09 -2.57 -11.12
C PRO A 136 6.89 -3.50 -11.40
N PRO A 137 6.35 -3.49 -12.62
CA PRO A 137 5.33 -4.44 -13.05
C PRO A 137 5.90 -5.86 -13.06
N ILE A 138 5.37 -6.74 -12.22
CA ILE A 138 5.88 -8.12 -12.04
C ILE A 138 4.83 -9.20 -12.37
N GLY A 139 3.73 -8.84 -13.03
CA GLY A 139 2.65 -9.77 -13.38
C GLY A 139 1.76 -10.22 -12.22
N ARG A 140 1.95 -9.65 -11.02
CA ARG A 140 1.16 -9.98 -9.82
C ARG A 140 1.08 -8.80 -8.84
N THR A 141 0.14 -8.88 -7.91
CA THR A 141 0.06 -7.95 -6.78
C THR A 141 1.13 -8.27 -5.74
N LEU A 142 1.56 -7.22 -5.03
CA LEU A 142 2.49 -7.30 -3.89
C LEU A 142 1.81 -6.95 -2.56
N CYS A 143 0.67 -6.28 -2.59
CA CYS A 143 -0.26 -6.14 -1.48
C CYS A 143 -1.21 -7.35 -1.51
N ASP A 144 -1.24 -8.12 -0.42
CA ASP A 144 -2.03 -9.35 -0.26
C ASP A 144 -3.06 -9.22 0.85
#